data_AF-A0A2A3JGG9-F1
#
_entry.id   AF-A0A2A3JGG9-F1
#
_cell.length_a   1.000
_cell.length_b   1.000
_cell.length_c   1.000
_cell.angle_alpha   90.00
_cell.angle_beta   90.00
_cell.angle_gamma   90.00
#
_symmetry.space_group_name_H-M   'P 1'
#
loop_
_entity.id
_entity.type
_entity.pdbx_description
1 polymer ?
#
loop_
_entity_poly.entity_id
_entity_poly.type
_entity_poly.pdbx_seq_one_letter_code
_entity_poly.pdbx_strand_id
1 'polypeptide(L)'
;MSATHGTTASLFKQPRAVWAVAFACVISFMGIGLVDPILPSLAKNLHATPSQVSLLFTSYLVVTAIAMLVVGWVSSRIGAKRTLVVGLVLIVVFSALAGASGSIGGIVGFRAGWGLGNALFIATSLAVIVASASGGFGGAIILYEAALGLGIAVGPLLGGELGTISWRGPFFGVAALMAVALIATIAFVPALPKPERRTSLAAPLKALRHRGLLTMGIMALLYNWGFFTMLGYAPYPMELDAQQLGLVFTGWGLLVAAFSVFVAPRLQARFGTAPVLYGNLIGLGIVMTVIAVGVNSPVAVIVAVIVSGAFIGINNTLTTQAVMLVSPVERSVASSTYGFVRFIGGGLAPFVAGKLADATSLSVPFYLGGAAFILAVFVLASGHKLVSAAEKNEAHGETVRPALERVGATPEPGYRPVIVAVGATEDATLIVDEAAAIARDTGSTLEVVHVRETAVIEEQAIDTEDADHARAAVLAHLNHLVAHGITATGQVLTSIGDHATAGRVLAQHAADVEAHTIAIGRSPRGPVAQFTDGSFTAALTHAAASTVVLVEPGRTPHRLTAASLEELRTKSA
;
A
#
# COMPACT_ATOMS: atom_id res chain seq x y z
N MET A 1 -8.28 -34.23 -11.91
CA MET A 1 -7.41 -34.37 -10.71
C MET A 1 -7.21 -32.99 -10.13
N SER A 2 -7.56 -32.84 -8.85
CA SER A 2 -7.68 -31.56 -8.14
C SER A 2 -6.30 -30.96 -7.89
N ALA A 3 -6.09 -29.71 -8.29
CA ALA A 3 -4.90 -28.94 -7.92
C ALA A 3 -5.00 -28.60 -6.43
N THR A 4 -4.06 -29.10 -5.63
CA THR A 4 -3.92 -28.77 -4.22
C THR A 4 -3.48 -27.31 -4.08
N HIS A 5 -4.41 -26.45 -3.66
CA HIS A 5 -4.11 -25.09 -3.25
C HIS A 5 -3.09 -25.10 -2.09
N GLY A 6 -1.87 -24.64 -2.37
CA GLY A 6 -0.87 -24.36 -1.35
C GLY A 6 -1.45 -23.37 -0.32
N THR A 7 -1.26 -23.69 0.96
CA THR A 7 -1.83 -22.97 2.10
C THR A 7 -1.46 -21.48 2.03
N THR A 8 -2.46 -20.63 1.81
CA THR A 8 -2.34 -19.17 1.88
C THR A 8 -1.77 -18.81 3.25
N ALA A 9 -0.70 -18.00 3.30
CA ALA A 9 -0.17 -17.49 4.56
C ALA A 9 -1.32 -16.90 5.39
N SER A 10 -1.48 -17.36 6.63
CA SER A 10 -2.61 -16.98 7.47
C SER A 10 -2.56 -15.49 7.79
N LEU A 11 -3.56 -14.73 7.34
CA LEU A 11 -3.78 -13.32 7.69
C LEU A 11 -3.75 -13.07 9.21
N PHE A 12 -4.10 -14.08 10.02
CA PHE A 12 -4.16 -13.99 11.47
C PHE A 12 -2.85 -14.34 12.18
N LYS A 13 -1.84 -14.90 11.49
CA LYS A 13 -0.53 -15.24 12.05
C LYS A 13 0.56 -14.24 11.62
N GLN A 14 0.35 -12.97 11.95
CA GLN A 14 1.33 -11.89 11.68
C GLN A 14 2.21 -11.58 12.91
N PRO A 15 3.45 -11.10 12.72
CA PRO A 15 4.31 -10.64 13.81
C PRO A 15 3.69 -9.52 14.65
N ARG A 16 4.12 -9.39 15.91
CA ARG A 16 3.63 -8.34 16.83
C ARG A 16 3.82 -6.92 16.27
N ALA A 17 4.91 -6.70 15.53
CA ALA A 17 5.18 -5.43 14.84
C ALA A 17 4.05 -5.04 13.87
N VAL A 18 3.57 -6.01 13.10
CA VAL A 18 2.50 -5.79 12.11
C VAL A 18 1.19 -5.44 12.78
N TRP A 19 0.82 -6.16 13.85
CA TRP A 19 -0.38 -5.84 14.62
C TRP A 19 -0.30 -4.48 15.31
N ALA A 20 0.88 -4.08 15.80
CA ALA A 20 1.08 -2.76 16.39
C ALA A 20 0.82 -1.64 15.38
N VAL A 21 1.34 -1.76 14.15
CA VAL A 21 1.13 -0.76 13.10
C VAL A 21 -0.26 -0.84 12.50
N ALA A 22 -0.83 -2.04 12.31
CA ALA A 22 -2.21 -2.20 11.86
C ALA A 22 -3.21 -1.59 12.85
N PHE A 23 -3.00 -1.80 14.16
CA PHE A 23 -3.77 -1.13 15.21
C PHE A 23 -3.64 0.39 15.09
N ALA A 24 -2.41 0.90 14.96
CA ALA A 24 -2.18 2.33 14.74
C ALA A 24 -2.92 2.86 13.49
N CYS A 25 -2.94 2.10 12.40
CA CYS A 25 -3.65 2.44 11.17
C CYS A 25 -5.15 2.57 11.39
N VAL A 26 -5.77 1.60 12.08
CA VAL A 26 -7.20 1.67 12.44
C VAL A 26 -7.48 2.99 13.14
N ILE A 27 -6.73 3.33 14.18
CA ILE A 27 -6.96 4.55 14.97
C ILE A 27 -6.68 5.82 14.14
N SER A 28 -5.70 5.79 13.24
CA SER A 28 -5.35 6.95 12.40
C SER A 28 -6.46 7.29 11.41
N PHE A 29 -7.01 6.28 10.74
CA PHE A 29 -8.13 6.45 9.81
C PHE A 29 -9.44 6.75 10.54
N MET A 30 -9.62 6.18 11.73
CA MET A 30 -10.71 6.49 12.64
C MET A 30 -10.79 7.98 12.98
N GLY A 31 -9.64 8.62 13.22
CA GLY A 31 -9.55 10.04 13.60
C GLY A 31 -10.11 11.04 12.58
N ILE A 32 -10.33 10.62 11.33
CA ILE A 32 -10.97 11.46 10.31
C ILE A 32 -12.48 11.56 10.57
N GLY A 33 -13.16 10.43 10.81
CA GLY A 33 -14.62 10.37 10.97
C GLY A 33 -15.11 10.39 12.43
N LEU A 34 -14.21 10.24 13.39
CA LEU A 34 -14.54 10.21 14.82
C LEU A 34 -15.01 11.56 15.38
N VAL A 35 -14.73 12.67 14.68
CA VAL A 35 -15.17 14.02 15.08
C VAL A 35 -16.55 14.35 14.47
N ASP A 36 -17.00 13.64 13.44
CA ASP A 36 -18.22 13.96 12.69
C ASP A 36 -19.49 13.97 13.57
N PRO A 37 -19.73 12.96 14.44
CA PRO A 37 -20.94 12.92 15.24
C PRO A 37 -21.01 14.01 16.32
N ILE A 38 -19.86 14.62 16.67
CA ILE A 38 -19.78 15.65 17.71
C ILE A 38 -19.78 17.08 17.15
N LEU A 39 -19.80 17.28 15.82
CA LEU A 39 -19.78 18.63 15.25
C LEU A 39 -20.94 19.51 15.74
N PRO A 40 -22.21 19.03 15.77
CA PRO A 40 -23.32 19.86 16.25
C PRO A 40 -23.20 20.21 17.73
N SER A 41 -22.76 19.26 18.57
CA SER A 41 -22.58 19.50 20.00
C SER A 41 -21.40 20.43 20.28
N LEU A 42 -20.30 20.31 19.53
CA LEU A 42 -19.16 21.20 19.58
C LEU A 42 -19.54 22.64 19.19
N ALA A 43 -20.29 22.81 18.10
CA ALA A 43 -20.80 24.10 17.63
C ALA A 43 -21.62 24.80 18.72
N LYS A 44 -22.57 24.08 19.32
CA LYS A 44 -23.44 24.58 20.38
C LYS A 44 -22.67 24.97 21.64
N ASN A 45 -21.75 24.12 22.12
CA ASN A 45 -21.02 24.36 23.37
C ASN A 45 -20.01 25.50 23.27
N LEU A 46 -19.40 25.70 22.10
CA LEU A 46 -18.40 26.75 21.89
C LEU A 46 -18.97 28.01 21.23
N HIS A 47 -20.29 28.08 21.04
CA HIS A 47 -20.98 29.18 20.36
C HIS A 47 -20.36 29.49 18.99
N ALA A 48 -19.99 28.44 18.26
CA ALA A 48 -19.30 28.53 16.97
C ALA A 48 -20.27 28.27 15.82
N THR A 49 -20.09 28.97 14.70
CA THR A 49 -20.86 28.72 13.49
C THR A 49 -20.48 27.38 12.86
N PRO A 50 -21.37 26.76 12.05
CA PRO A 50 -21.03 25.56 11.28
C PRO A 50 -19.74 25.73 10.45
N SER A 51 -19.55 26.90 9.82
CA SER A 51 -18.33 27.21 9.08
C SER A 51 -17.06 27.24 9.95
N GLN A 52 -17.14 27.74 11.19
CA GLN A 52 -16.02 27.71 12.13
C GLN A 52 -15.69 26.28 12.59
N VAL A 53 -16.71 25.44 12.81
CA VAL A 53 -16.52 24.04 13.19
C VAL A 53 -15.96 23.22 12.02
N SER A 54 -16.40 23.46 10.79
CA SER A 54 -15.84 22.81 9.60
C SER A 54 -14.34 23.07 9.40
N LEU A 55 -13.78 24.14 9.97
CA LEU A 55 -12.32 24.38 9.97
C LEU A 55 -11.53 23.28 10.67
N LEU A 56 -12.15 22.45 11.51
CA LEU A 56 -11.50 21.27 12.10
C LEU A 56 -11.11 20.23 11.04
N PHE A 57 -11.89 20.10 9.95
CA PHE A 57 -11.51 19.28 8.79
C PHE A 57 -10.50 20.01 7.93
N THR A 58 -10.74 21.29 7.66
CA THR A 58 -9.88 22.09 6.79
C THR A 58 -8.45 22.15 7.31
N SER A 59 -8.26 22.54 8.57
CA SER A 59 -6.93 22.61 9.20
C SER A 59 -6.22 21.26 9.16
N TYR A 60 -6.91 20.18 9.52
CA TYR A 60 -6.35 18.83 9.52
C TYR A 60 -5.96 18.36 8.11
N LEU A 61 -6.87 18.42 7.14
CA LEU A 61 -6.68 17.86 5.80
C LEU A 61 -5.73 18.72 4.95
N VAL A 62 -5.81 20.06 5.02
CA VAL A 62 -4.91 20.94 4.27
C VAL A 62 -3.47 20.80 4.79
N VAL A 63 -3.27 20.76 6.11
CA VAL A 63 -1.93 20.54 6.67
C VAL A 63 -1.44 19.13 6.35
N THR A 64 -2.31 18.11 6.41
CA THR A 64 -1.97 16.75 5.96
C THR A 64 -1.51 16.77 4.50
N ALA A 65 -2.25 17.45 3.61
CA ALA A 65 -1.94 17.57 2.19
C ALA A 65 -0.56 18.19 1.96
N ILE A 66 -0.31 19.36 2.55
CA ILE A 66 0.96 20.08 2.40
C ILE A 66 2.11 19.24 2.97
N ALA A 67 1.91 18.61 4.13
CA ALA A 67 2.91 17.76 4.75
C ALA A 67 3.28 16.56 3.88
N MET A 68 2.33 15.96 3.15
CA MET A 68 2.60 14.84 2.23
C MET A 68 3.68 15.13 1.19
N LEU A 69 3.84 16.40 0.75
CA LEU A 69 4.93 16.79 -0.16
C LEU A 69 6.33 16.64 0.47
N VAL A 70 6.40 16.70 1.80
CA VAL A 70 7.66 16.72 2.57
C VAL A 70 7.96 15.35 3.18
N VAL A 71 6.95 14.50 3.41
CA VAL A 71 7.14 13.24 4.14
C VAL A 71 8.16 12.30 3.49
N GLY A 72 8.13 12.14 2.15
CA GLY A 72 9.11 11.28 1.46
C GLY A 72 10.55 11.76 1.66
N TRP A 73 10.76 13.08 1.70
CA TRP A 73 12.07 13.68 1.98
C TRP A 73 12.53 13.45 3.42
N VAL A 74 11.61 13.52 4.40
CA VAL A 74 11.89 13.24 5.81
C VAL A 74 12.19 11.76 6.00
N SER A 75 11.30 10.88 5.53
CA SER A 75 11.36 9.43 5.70
C SER A 75 12.64 8.85 5.11
N SER A 76 13.04 9.30 3.91
CA SER A 76 14.31 8.86 3.28
C SER A 76 15.58 9.25 4.06
N ARG A 77 15.52 10.21 5.01
CA ARG A 77 16.69 10.65 5.80
C ARG A 77 16.74 10.04 7.19
N ILE A 78 15.61 10.08 7.90
CA ILE A 78 15.54 9.62 9.29
C ILE A 78 15.07 8.15 9.40
N GLY A 79 14.54 7.58 8.31
CA GLY A 79 14.04 6.22 8.23
C GLY A 79 12.54 6.11 8.53
N ALA A 80 11.92 5.03 8.05
CA ALA A 80 10.47 4.81 8.15
C ALA A 80 10.00 4.70 9.62
N LYS A 81 10.66 3.87 10.46
CA LYS A 81 10.28 3.72 11.88
C LYS A 81 10.31 5.05 12.64
N ARG A 82 11.36 5.86 12.48
CA ARG A 82 11.48 7.14 13.20
C ARG A 82 10.41 8.13 12.75
N THR A 83 10.15 8.19 11.46
CA THR A 83 9.09 9.04 10.89
C THR A 83 7.70 8.63 11.40
N LEU A 84 7.42 7.32 11.43
CA LEU A 84 6.20 6.74 11.99
C LEU A 84 6.01 7.15 13.46
N VAL A 85 7.05 6.95 14.28
CA VAL A 85 7.04 7.29 15.72
C VAL A 85 6.84 8.79 15.94
N VAL A 86 7.52 9.66 15.18
CA VAL A 86 7.32 11.11 15.26
C VAL A 86 5.88 11.47 14.90
N GLY A 87 5.31 10.85 13.86
CA GLY A 87 3.91 11.02 13.49
C GLY A 87 2.97 10.66 14.64
N LEU A 88 3.16 9.50 15.27
CA LEU A 88 2.38 9.05 16.43
C LEU A 88 2.49 9.99 17.63
N VAL A 89 3.69 10.46 17.98
CA VAL A 89 3.89 11.43 19.07
C VAL A 89 3.11 12.71 18.81
N LEU A 90 3.19 13.26 17.59
CA LEU A 90 2.45 14.46 17.22
C LEU A 90 0.93 14.23 17.33
N ILE A 91 0.43 13.09 16.84
CA ILE A 91 -0.99 12.74 16.95
C ILE A 91 -1.44 12.72 18.42
N VAL A 92 -0.70 12.03 19.30
CA VAL A 92 -1.03 11.92 20.74
C VAL A 92 -1.06 13.29 21.39
N VAL A 93 0.00 14.09 21.21
CA VAL A 93 0.13 15.41 21.84
C VAL A 93 -0.97 16.35 21.34
N PHE A 94 -1.14 16.47 20.02
CA PHE A 94 -2.09 17.42 19.47
C PHE A 94 -3.56 17.00 19.67
N SER A 95 -3.88 15.70 19.67
CA SER A 95 -5.24 15.25 20.02
C SER A 95 -5.58 15.52 21.48
N ALA A 96 -4.64 15.29 22.41
CA ALA A 96 -4.83 15.64 23.82
C ALA A 96 -5.00 17.16 24.03
N LEU A 97 -4.18 17.98 23.35
CA LEU A 97 -4.30 19.44 23.40
C LEU A 97 -5.62 19.95 22.78
N ALA A 98 -6.10 19.32 21.70
CA ALA A 98 -7.41 19.62 21.12
C ALA A 98 -8.53 19.32 22.12
N GLY A 99 -8.49 18.17 22.79
CA GLY A 99 -9.44 17.82 23.87
C GLY A 99 -9.36 18.75 25.08
N ALA A 100 -8.19 19.33 25.36
CA ALA A 100 -8.00 20.29 26.45
C ALA A 100 -8.42 21.73 26.09
N SER A 101 -8.52 22.08 24.81
CA SER A 101 -8.76 23.45 24.34
C SER A 101 -10.13 24.03 24.73
N GLY A 102 -10.15 25.25 25.24
CA GLY A 102 -11.37 25.99 25.58
C GLY A 102 -11.99 26.80 24.43
N SER A 103 -11.35 26.85 23.26
CA SER A 103 -11.81 27.68 22.13
C SER A 103 -11.76 26.94 20.80
N ILE A 104 -12.65 27.31 19.88
CA ILE A 104 -12.70 26.72 18.53
C ILE A 104 -11.40 26.95 17.77
N GLY A 105 -10.82 28.15 17.86
CA GLY A 105 -9.55 28.48 17.21
C GLY A 105 -8.38 27.65 17.74
N GLY A 106 -8.34 27.37 19.05
CA GLY A 106 -7.35 26.47 19.64
C GLY A 106 -7.49 25.05 19.12
N ILE A 107 -8.72 24.52 19.03
CA ILE A 107 -8.99 23.19 18.49
C ILE A 107 -8.57 23.10 17.02
N VAL A 108 -8.88 24.11 16.22
CA VAL A 108 -8.46 24.20 14.80
C VAL A 108 -6.93 24.19 14.69
N GLY A 109 -6.21 24.95 15.51
CA GLY A 109 -4.75 24.96 15.54
C GLY A 109 -4.15 23.59 15.90
N PHE A 110 -4.69 22.93 16.93
CA PHE A 110 -4.24 21.60 17.32
C PHE A 110 -4.62 20.52 16.29
N ARG A 111 -5.75 20.67 15.58
CA ARG A 111 -6.12 19.80 14.46
C ARG A 111 -5.15 19.90 13.28
N ALA A 112 -4.60 21.09 13.02
CA ALA A 112 -3.50 21.24 12.06
C ALA A 112 -2.25 20.44 12.48
N GLY A 113 -1.81 20.56 13.74
CA GLY A 113 -0.69 19.78 14.26
C GLY A 113 -0.93 18.26 14.24
N TRP A 114 -2.16 17.84 14.52
CA TRP A 114 -2.58 16.45 14.36
C TRP A 114 -2.49 16.01 12.88
N GLY A 115 -2.97 16.82 11.93
CA GLY A 115 -2.85 16.52 10.49
C GLY A 115 -1.41 16.32 10.03
N LEU A 116 -0.46 17.11 10.54
CA LEU A 116 0.97 16.91 10.30
C LEU A 116 1.45 15.54 10.78
N GLY A 117 1.06 15.15 12.00
CA GLY A 117 1.38 13.83 12.55
C GLY A 117 0.79 12.70 11.72
N ASN A 118 -0.46 12.85 11.26
CA ASN A 118 -1.15 11.88 10.42
C ASN A 118 -0.48 11.72 9.04
N ALA A 119 0.01 12.81 8.43
CA ALA A 119 0.75 12.71 7.17
C ALA A 119 2.04 11.88 7.31
N LEU A 120 2.82 12.13 8.37
CA LEU A 120 4.04 11.38 8.66
C LEU A 120 3.75 9.90 8.94
N PHE A 121 2.65 9.64 9.67
CA PHE A 121 2.20 8.30 9.99
C PHE A 121 1.77 7.52 8.74
N ILE A 122 0.77 8.02 7.99
CA ILE A 122 0.17 7.31 6.85
C ILE A 122 1.23 6.93 5.83
N ALA A 123 2.08 7.88 5.45
CA ALA A 123 3.09 7.66 4.40
C ALA A 123 4.16 6.60 4.78
N THR A 124 4.36 6.31 6.07
CA THR A 124 5.36 5.33 6.51
C THR A 124 4.76 4.04 7.05
N SER A 125 3.49 4.06 7.46
CA SER A 125 2.79 2.91 8.03
C SER A 125 2.75 1.69 7.09
N LEU A 126 2.39 1.89 5.82
CA LEU A 126 2.35 0.80 4.84
C LEU A 126 3.75 0.19 4.62
N ALA A 127 4.78 1.02 4.46
CA ALA A 127 6.16 0.56 4.29
C ALA A 127 6.63 -0.29 5.48
N VAL A 128 6.27 0.13 6.71
CA VAL A 128 6.61 -0.62 7.92
C VAL A 128 5.83 -1.93 8.02
N ILE A 129 4.54 -1.96 7.66
CA ILE A 129 3.74 -3.19 7.63
C ILE A 129 4.31 -4.17 6.62
N VAL A 130 4.56 -3.71 5.38
CA VAL A 130 5.13 -4.55 4.30
C VAL A 130 6.46 -5.15 4.72
N ALA A 131 7.36 -4.34 5.29
CA ALA A 131 8.68 -4.80 5.71
C ALA A 131 8.65 -5.71 6.96
N SER A 132 7.55 -5.72 7.72
CA SER A 132 7.41 -6.53 8.94
C SER A 132 6.49 -7.75 8.77
N ALA A 133 5.80 -7.89 7.64
CA ALA A 133 4.80 -8.93 7.40
C ALA A 133 5.40 -10.29 7.06
N SER A 134 4.81 -11.35 7.61
CA SER A 134 5.19 -12.75 7.34
C SER A 134 4.46 -13.34 6.12
N GLY A 135 3.37 -12.71 5.67
CA GLY A 135 2.52 -13.19 4.56
C GLY A 135 2.93 -12.67 3.17
N GLY A 136 4.14 -12.14 3.05
CA GLY A 136 4.60 -11.45 1.86
C GLY A 136 3.81 -10.16 1.59
N PHE A 137 4.10 -9.57 0.44
CA PHE A 137 3.59 -8.26 0.03
C PHE A 137 2.06 -8.20 -0.06
N GLY A 138 1.41 -9.19 -0.66
CA GLY A 138 -0.04 -9.22 -0.82
C GLY A 138 -0.80 -9.30 0.52
N GLY A 139 -0.31 -10.10 1.47
CA GLY A 139 -0.92 -10.20 2.80
C GLY A 139 -0.83 -8.90 3.61
N ALA A 140 0.27 -8.16 3.45
CA ALA A 140 0.49 -6.86 4.08
C ALA A 140 -0.51 -5.80 3.60
N ILE A 141 -0.75 -5.71 2.28
CA ILE A 141 -1.74 -4.78 1.71
C ILE A 141 -3.14 -5.12 2.22
N ILE A 142 -3.54 -6.38 2.16
CA ILE A 142 -4.88 -6.79 2.59
C ILE A 142 -5.12 -6.40 4.05
N LEU A 143 -4.11 -6.59 4.92
CA LEU A 143 -4.22 -6.18 6.32
C LEU A 143 -4.30 -4.65 6.48
N TYR A 144 -3.51 -3.91 5.71
CA TYR A 144 -3.54 -2.44 5.74
C TYR A 144 -4.90 -1.88 5.27
N GLU A 145 -5.43 -2.40 4.17
CA GLU A 145 -6.75 -2.03 3.65
C GLU A 145 -7.87 -2.45 4.60
N ALA A 146 -7.76 -3.62 5.24
CA ALA A 146 -8.68 -4.04 6.29
C ALA A 146 -8.65 -3.10 7.50
N ALA A 147 -7.45 -2.67 7.92
CA ALA A 147 -7.28 -1.70 9.00
C ALA A 147 -7.87 -0.33 8.65
N LEU A 148 -7.67 0.13 7.41
CA LEU A 148 -8.28 1.36 6.88
C LEU A 148 -9.80 1.27 6.89
N GLY A 149 -10.37 0.21 6.31
CA GLY A 149 -11.81 0.00 6.25
C GLY A 149 -12.45 -0.09 7.63
N LEU A 150 -11.81 -0.81 8.55
CA LEU A 150 -12.24 -0.92 9.93
C LEU A 150 -12.20 0.44 10.65
N GLY A 151 -11.12 1.21 10.47
CA GLY A 151 -10.98 2.55 11.06
C GLY A 151 -12.10 3.50 10.61
N ILE A 152 -12.40 3.52 9.31
CA ILE A 152 -13.49 4.35 8.74
C ILE A 152 -14.85 3.95 9.31
N ALA A 153 -15.13 2.64 9.46
CA ALA A 153 -16.42 2.17 9.94
C ALA A 153 -16.62 2.38 11.46
N VAL A 154 -15.57 2.13 12.26
CA VAL A 154 -15.62 2.16 13.72
C VAL A 154 -15.51 3.58 14.28
N GLY A 155 -14.88 4.50 13.55
CA GLY A 155 -14.64 5.86 14.05
C GLY A 155 -15.87 6.65 14.41
N PRO A 156 -16.89 6.73 13.55
CA PRO A 156 -18.11 7.42 13.89
C PRO A 156 -18.86 6.75 15.06
N LEU A 157 -18.83 5.42 15.17
CA LEU A 157 -19.44 4.71 16.31
C LEU A 157 -18.79 5.15 17.63
N LEU A 158 -17.47 5.03 17.73
CA LEU A 158 -16.76 5.42 18.95
C LEU A 158 -16.81 6.93 19.19
N GLY A 159 -16.80 7.74 18.13
CA GLY A 159 -16.96 9.19 18.20
C GLY A 159 -18.31 9.60 18.76
N GLY A 160 -19.39 8.95 18.32
CA GLY A 160 -20.74 9.14 18.83
C GLY A 160 -20.86 8.74 20.30
N GLU A 161 -20.42 7.53 20.64
CA GLU A 161 -20.45 7.01 22.02
C GLU A 161 -19.65 7.90 22.99
N LEU A 162 -18.39 8.22 22.66
CA LEU A 162 -17.57 9.12 23.47
C LEU A 162 -18.14 10.54 23.52
N GLY A 163 -18.80 10.97 22.43
CA GLY A 163 -19.49 12.25 22.32
C GLY A 163 -20.68 12.40 23.27
N THR A 164 -21.33 11.29 23.65
CA THR A 164 -22.41 11.31 24.66
C THR A 164 -21.91 11.70 26.05
N ILE A 165 -20.68 11.31 26.39
CA ILE A 165 -20.04 11.66 27.67
C ILE A 165 -19.59 13.12 27.63
N SER A 166 -18.87 13.49 26.57
CA SER A 166 -18.43 14.86 26.32
C SER A 166 -17.98 14.99 24.87
N TRP A 167 -18.21 16.15 24.25
CA TRP A 167 -17.60 16.45 22.95
C TRP A 167 -16.06 16.38 22.98
N ARG A 168 -15.44 16.46 24.16
CA ARG A 168 -13.99 16.29 24.36
C ARG A 168 -13.55 14.83 24.32
N GLY A 169 -14.46 13.91 24.61
CA GLY A 169 -14.21 12.47 24.73
C GLY A 169 -13.50 11.87 23.52
N PRO A 170 -13.98 12.11 22.28
CA PRO A 170 -13.33 11.59 21.08
C PRO A 170 -11.85 12.01 20.95
N PHE A 171 -11.49 13.25 21.29
CA PHE A 171 -10.10 13.73 21.23
C PHE A 171 -9.19 12.99 22.22
N PHE A 172 -9.62 12.84 23.47
CA PHE A 172 -8.87 12.09 24.48
C PHE A 172 -8.84 10.58 24.19
N GLY A 173 -9.92 10.03 23.63
CA GLY A 173 -9.98 8.64 23.19
C GLY A 173 -8.93 8.33 22.13
N VAL A 174 -8.80 9.19 21.11
CA VAL A 174 -7.71 9.05 20.12
C VAL A 174 -6.34 9.20 20.78
N ALA A 175 -6.15 10.19 21.66
CA ALA A 175 -4.88 10.38 22.36
C ALA A 175 -4.44 9.12 23.13
N ALA A 176 -5.37 8.50 23.86
CA ALA A 176 -5.11 7.27 24.62
C ALA A 176 -4.80 6.08 23.71
N LEU A 177 -5.64 5.83 22.70
CA LEU A 177 -5.45 4.70 21.78
C LEU A 177 -4.16 4.85 20.95
N MET A 178 -3.83 6.07 20.52
CA MET A 178 -2.57 6.35 19.83
C MET A 178 -1.36 6.29 20.75
N ALA A 179 -1.49 6.59 22.04
CA ALA A 179 -0.41 6.39 23.00
C ALA A 179 -0.10 4.89 23.16
N VAL A 180 -1.13 4.04 23.22
CA VAL A 180 -0.95 2.57 23.20
C VAL A 180 -0.27 2.12 21.92
N ALA A 181 -0.71 2.62 20.76
CA ALA A 181 -0.11 2.32 19.46
C ALA A 181 1.35 2.78 19.35
N LEU A 182 1.69 3.94 19.92
CA LEU A 182 3.03 4.50 20.02
C LEU A 182 3.95 3.59 20.85
N ILE A 183 3.50 3.20 22.05
CA ILE A 183 4.26 2.29 22.93
C ILE A 183 4.50 0.95 22.22
N ALA A 184 3.45 0.36 21.64
CA ALA A 184 3.54 -0.89 20.91
C ALA A 184 4.50 -0.79 19.70
N THR A 185 4.46 0.31 18.97
CA THR A 185 5.33 0.56 17.81
C THR A 185 6.79 0.71 18.23
N ILE A 186 7.06 1.44 19.32
CA ILE A 186 8.43 1.59 19.85
C ILE A 186 8.97 0.23 20.28
N ALA A 187 8.15 -0.57 20.98
CA ALA A 187 8.53 -1.85 21.56
C ALA A 187 8.69 -2.99 20.54
N PHE A 188 7.82 -3.08 19.53
CA PHE A 188 7.75 -4.26 18.66
C PHE A 188 8.28 -4.04 17.24
N VAL A 189 8.29 -2.81 16.71
CA VAL A 189 8.76 -2.58 15.33
C VAL A 189 10.29 -2.49 15.32
N PRO A 190 11.01 -3.34 14.57
CA PRO A 190 12.47 -3.26 14.49
C PRO A 190 12.93 -2.01 13.72
N ALA A 191 14.20 -1.63 13.89
CA ALA A 191 14.78 -0.59 13.06
C ALA A 191 14.87 -1.08 11.61
N LEU A 192 14.28 -0.33 10.69
CA LEU A 192 14.27 -0.65 9.26
C LEU A 192 15.46 -0.01 8.54
N PRO A 193 16.03 -0.69 7.54
CA PRO A 193 17.03 -0.09 6.66
C PRO A 193 16.53 1.23 6.06
N LYS A 194 17.44 2.19 5.89
CA LYS A 194 17.10 3.43 5.21
C LYS A 194 17.04 3.19 3.71
N PRO A 195 16.16 3.90 2.97
CA PRO A 195 16.18 3.85 1.51
C PRO A 195 17.57 4.25 0.98
N GLU A 196 18.09 3.48 0.01
CA GLU A 196 19.39 3.78 -0.63
C GLU A 196 19.36 5.11 -1.38
N ARG A 197 18.20 5.47 -1.94
CA ARG A 197 18.00 6.72 -2.68
C ARG A 197 17.21 7.73 -1.87
N ARG A 198 17.73 8.96 -1.78
CA ARG A 198 17.06 10.07 -1.10
C ARG A 198 16.02 10.72 -2.02
N THR A 199 14.80 10.85 -1.52
CA THR A 199 13.72 11.56 -2.24
C THR A 199 13.97 13.08 -2.22
N SER A 200 13.72 13.73 -3.36
CA SER A 200 13.80 15.19 -3.50
C SER A 200 12.48 15.86 -3.10
N LEU A 201 12.54 17.03 -2.44
CA LEU A 201 11.34 17.83 -2.10
C LEU A 201 10.56 18.27 -3.34
N ALA A 202 11.24 18.45 -4.47
CA ALA A 202 10.61 18.88 -5.71
C ALA A 202 9.98 17.72 -6.49
N ALA A 203 10.21 16.46 -6.10
CA ALA A 203 9.75 15.31 -6.88
C ALA A 203 8.22 15.25 -7.01
N PRO A 204 7.42 15.45 -5.93
CA PRO A 204 5.97 15.40 -6.07
C PRO A 204 5.40 16.53 -6.95
N LEU A 205 5.93 17.75 -6.77
CA LEU A 205 5.52 18.89 -7.60
C LEU A 205 5.92 18.73 -9.07
N LYS A 206 7.09 18.15 -9.34
CA LYS A 206 7.50 17.81 -10.72
C LYS A 206 6.62 16.72 -11.32
N ALA A 207 6.17 15.76 -10.50
CA ALA A 207 5.31 14.68 -10.97
C ALA A 207 3.95 15.18 -11.51
N LEU A 208 3.43 16.30 -10.99
CA LEU A 208 2.23 16.96 -11.55
C LEU A 208 2.39 17.45 -12.99
N ARG A 209 3.60 17.47 -13.56
CA ARG A 209 3.80 17.76 -14.99
C ARG A 209 3.35 16.61 -15.88
N HIS A 210 3.22 15.39 -15.35
CA HIS A 210 2.72 14.26 -16.10
C HIS A 210 1.20 14.33 -16.24
N ARG A 211 0.73 14.32 -17.48
CA ARG A 211 -0.69 14.50 -17.81
C ARG A 211 -1.61 13.50 -17.12
N GLY A 212 -1.24 12.21 -17.07
CA GLY A 212 -2.04 11.17 -16.41
C GLY A 212 -2.26 11.46 -14.92
N LEU A 213 -1.17 11.73 -14.20
CA LEU A 213 -1.20 12.05 -12.78
C LEU A 213 -1.93 13.38 -12.50
N LEU A 214 -1.74 14.41 -13.32
CA LEU A 214 -2.44 15.68 -13.19
C LEU A 214 -3.95 15.52 -13.40
N THR A 215 -4.37 14.87 -14.49
CA THR A 215 -5.78 14.66 -14.80
C THR A 215 -6.48 13.85 -13.71
N MET A 216 -5.86 12.75 -13.27
CA MET A 216 -6.42 11.93 -12.19
C MET A 216 -6.37 12.64 -10.83
N GLY A 217 -5.34 13.44 -10.57
CA GLY A 217 -5.24 14.28 -9.38
C GLY A 217 -6.38 15.31 -9.32
N ILE A 218 -6.63 16.05 -10.41
CA ILE A 218 -7.73 17.03 -10.48
C ILE A 218 -9.10 16.33 -10.32
N MET A 219 -9.30 15.18 -10.97
CA MET A 219 -10.52 14.39 -10.80
C MET A 219 -10.71 13.99 -9.33
N ALA A 220 -9.65 13.53 -8.67
CA ALA A 220 -9.69 13.15 -7.26
C ALA A 220 -9.90 14.34 -6.31
N LEU A 221 -9.39 15.52 -6.64
CA LEU A 221 -9.67 16.77 -5.93
C LEU A 221 -11.15 17.10 -5.98
N LEU A 222 -11.76 17.07 -7.18
CA LEU A 222 -13.17 17.36 -7.38
C LEU A 222 -14.08 16.33 -6.69
N TYR A 223 -13.70 15.05 -6.78
CA TYR A 223 -14.36 13.99 -6.02
C TYR A 223 -14.26 14.23 -4.50
N ASN A 224 -13.06 14.56 -3.98
CA ASN A 224 -12.90 14.82 -2.55
C ASN A 224 -13.64 16.08 -2.11
N TRP A 225 -13.78 17.07 -3.00
CA TRP A 225 -14.59 18.25 -2.73
C TRP A 225 -16.04 17.88 -2.44
N GLY A 226 -16.68 17.11 -3.33
CA GLY A 226 -18.02 16.61 -3.12
C GLY A 226 -18.11 15.74 -1.86
N PHE A 227 -17.23 14.75 -1.73
CA PHE A 227 -17.22 13.83 -0.59
C PHE A 227 -17.14 14.56 0.76
N PHE A 228 -16.17 15.45 0.95
CA PHE A 228 -15.99 16.14 2.23
C PHE A 228 -17.03 17.24 2.46
N THR A 229 -17.64 17.80 1.41
CA THR A 229 -18.84 18.65 1.57
C THR A 229 -19.97 17.88 2.23
N MET A 230 -20.23 16.65 1.77
CA MET A 230 -21.23 15.77 2.39
C MET A 230 -20.81 15.40 3.81
N LEU A 231 -19.58 14.91 4.00
CA LEU A 231 -19.13 14.43 5.30
C LEU A 231 -19.18 15.52 6.38
N GLY A 232 -18.69 16.73 6.07
CA GLY A 232 -18.65 17.83 7.03
C GLY A 232 -19.98 18.54 7.27
N TYR A 233 -20.95 18.42 6.35
CA TYR A 233 -22.18 19.22 6.39
C TYR A 233 -23.48 18.43 6.48
N ALA A 234 -23.50 17.15 6.09
CA ALA A 234 -24.67 16.30 6.22
C ALA A 234 -25.18 16.07 7.66
N PRO A 235 -24.37 16.15 8.75
CA PRO A 235 -24.89 15.99 10.10
C PRO A 235 -25.94 17.04 10.52
N TYR A 236 -25.80 18.28 10.05
CA TYR A 236 -26.66 19.40 10.46
C TYR A 236 -28.15 19.21 10.11
N PRO A 237 -28.53 18.85 8.86
CA PRO A 237 -29.94 18.62 8.51
C PRO A 237 -30.54 17.30 9.05
N MET A 238 -29.75 16.44 9.70
CA MET A 238 -30.27 15.18 10.26
C MET A 238 -30.96 15.37 11.61
N GLU A 239 -30.66 16.46 12.34
CA GLU A 239 -31.23 16.76 13.68
C GLU A 239 -31.10 15.61 14.70
N LEU A 240 -30.04 14.81 14.56
CA LEU A 240 -29.75 13.65 15.40
C LEU A 240 -28.76 14.02 16.53
N ASP A 241 -28.81 13.26 17.62
CA ASP A 241 -27.77 13.33 18.65
C ASP A 241 -26.45 12.67 18.19
N ALA A 242 -25.40 12.78 19.00
CA ALA A 242 -24.08 12.25 18.65
C ALA A 242 -24.07 10.72 18.48
N GLN A 243 -24.85 9.98 19.27
CA GLN A 243 -24.89 8.52 19.18
C GLN A 243 -25.57 8.08 17.88
N GLN A 244 -26.72 8.68 17.57
CA GLN A 244 -27.47 8.44 16.35
C GLN A 244 -26.68 8.82 15.10
N LEU A 245 -26.00 9.98 15.09
CA LEU A 245 -25.08 10.36 14.01
C LEU A 245 -23.96 9.31 13.86
N GLY A 246 -23.39 8.85 14.98
CA GLY A 246 -22.39 7.78 14.98
C GLY A 246 -22.88 6.52 14.28
N LEU A 247 -24.10 6.07 14.56
CA LEU A 247 -24.71 4.91 13.90
C LEU A 247 -24.92 5.12 12.40
N VAL A 248 -25.39 6.31 11.98
CA VAL A 248 -25.57 6.65 10.55
C VAL A 248 -24.25 6.56 9.80
N PHE A 249 -23.20 7.19 10.33
CA PHE A 249 -21.89 7.17 9.69
C PHE A 249 -21.19 5.81 9.79
N THR A 250 -21.51 4.98 10.79
CA THR A 250 -21.07 3.57 10.79
C THR A 250 -21.77 2.77 9.70
N GLY A 251 -23.07 2.95 9.49
CA GLY A 251 -23.78 2.34 8.35
C GLY A 251 -23.17 2.75 7.01
N TRP A 252 -22.87 4.04 6.85
CA TRP A 252 -22.12 4.57 5.71
C TRP A 252 -20.73 3.89 5.56
N GLY A 253 -19.94 3.85 6.64
CA GLY A 253 -18.59 3.31 6.63
C GLY A 253 -18.54 1.80 6.35
N LEU A 254 -19.53 1.03 6.81
CA LEU A 254 -19.68 -0.39 6.47
C LEU A 254 -19.93 -0.58 4.97
N LEU A 255 -20.76 0.27 4.35
CA LEU A 255 -20.95 0.22 2.90
C LEU A 255 -19.70 0.65 2.13
N VAL A 256 -18.96 1.66 2.60
CA VAL A 256 -17.65 2.03 2.04
C VAL A 256 -16.71 0.83 2.07
N ALA A 257 -16.56 0.16 3.21
CA ALA A 257 -15.69 -1.00 3.36
C ALA A 257 -16.13 -2.18 2.48
N ALA A 258 -17.42 -2.52 2.48
CA ALA A 258 -17.92 -3.64 1.69
C ALA A 258 -17.76 -3.41 0.18
N PHE A 259 -18.09 -2.20 -0.30
CA PHE A 259 -18.03 -1.90 -1.72
C PHE A 259 -16.61 -1.66 -2.23
N SER A 260 -15.72 -1.09 -1.41
CA SER A 260 -14.31 -0.92 -1.76
C SER A 260 -13.58 -2.26 -1.94
N VAL A 261 -13.83 -3.22 -1.05
CA VAL A 261 -13.11 -4.51 -1.04
C VAL A 261 -13.75 -5.54 -1.95
N PHE A 262 -15.07 -5.70 -1.91
CA PHE A 262 -15.75 -6.79 -2.62
C PHE A 262 -16.31 -6.37 -3.96
N VAL A 263 -16.87 -5.16 -4.08
CA VAL A 263 -17.62 -4.77 -5.29
C VAL A 263 -16.74 -4.09 -6.31
N ALA A 264 -15.89 -3.16 -5.90
CA ALA A 264 -15.06 -2.36 -6.79
C ALA A 264 -14.17 -3.21 -7.71
N PRO A 265 -13.41 -4.21 -7.21
CA PRO A 265 -12.56 -5.03 -8.08
C PRO A 265 -13.36 -5.87 -9.08
N ARG A 266 -14.55 -6.34 -8.69
CA ARG A 266 -15.44 -7.14 -9.56
C ARG A 266 -16.02 -6.29 -10.69
N LEU A 267 -16.43 -5.06 -10.38
CA LEU A 267 -16.91 -4.12 -11.39
C LEU A 267 -15.78 -3.71 -12.35
N GLN A 268 -14.60 -3.42 -11.81
CA GLN A 268 -13.41 -3.10 -12.60
C GLN A 268 -13.05 -4.22 -13.57
N ALA A 269 -13.00 -5.48 -13.10
CA ALA A 269 -12.67 -6.62 -13.95
C ALA A 269 -13.70 -6.83 -15.08
N ARG A 270 -14.97 -6.48 -14.86
CA ARG A 270 -16.04 -6.66 -15.84
C ARG A 270 -16.16 -5.52 -16.84
N PHE A 271 -15.96 -4.27 -16.41
CA PHE A 271 -16.28 -3.08 -17.19
C PHE A 271 -15.09 -2.13 -17.43
N GLY A 272 -13.94 -2.38 -16.80
CA GLY A 272 -12.78 -1.47 -16.78
C GLY A 272 -12.95 -0.32 -15.77
N THR A 273 -11.84 0.34 -15.41
CA THR A 273 -11.87 1.37 -14.36
C THR A 273 -12.62 2.62 -14.78
N ALA A 274 -12.36 3.16 -15.98
CA ALA A 274 -12.95 4.43 -16.38
C ALA A 274 -14.49 4.38 -16.54
N PRO A 275 -15.10 3.37 -17.19
CA PRO A 275 -16.56 3.25 -17.25
C PRO A 275 -17.24 3.16 -15.88
N VAL A 276 -16.64 2.41 -14.96
CA VAL A 276 -17.16 2.28 -13.58
C VAL A 276 -17.06 3.61 -12.85
N LEU A 277 -15.94 4.32 -12.95
CA LEU A 277 -15.78 5.65 -12.36
C LEU A 277 -16.78 6.67 -12.90
N TYR A 278 -17.13 6.65 -14.20
CA TYR A 278 -18.19 7.52 -14.72
C TYR A 278 -19.54 7.26 -14.08
N GLY A 279 -19.99 6.00 -14.10
CA GLY A 279 -21.27 5.63 -13.50
C GLY A 279 -21.31 5.99 -12.02
N ASN A 280 -20.18 5.81 -11.33
CA ASN A 280 -20.04 6.10 -9.92
C ASN A 280 -20.10 7.61 -9.59
N LEU A 281 -19.37 8.45 -10.34
CA LEU A 281 -19.40 9.91 -10.16
C LEU A 281 -20.77 10.50 -10.51
N ILE A 282 -21.43 10.00 -11.57
CA ILE A 282 -22.80 10.41 -11.91
C ILE A 282 -23.77 10.00 -10.78
N GLY A 283 -23.65 8.77 -10.28
CA GLY A 283 -24.43 8.28 -9.14
C GLY A 283 -24.26 9.15 -7.89
N LEU A 284 -23.03 9.54 -7.56
CA LEU A 284 -22.74 10.47 -6.47
C LEU A 284 -23.36 11.86 -6.69
N GLY A 285 -23.35 12.36 -7.94
CA GLY A 285 -24.04 13.60 -8.31
C GLY A 285 -25.56 13.53 -8.08
N ILE A 286 -26.18 12.38 -8.40
CA ILE A 286 -27.59 12.12 -8.13
C ILE A 286 -27.84 12.08 -6.63
N VAL A 287 -27.04 11.34 -5.86
CA VAL A 287 -27.16 11.25 -4.40
C VAL A 287 -27.06 12.64 -3.75
N MET A 288 -26.11 13.47 -4.18
CA MET A 288 -25.99 14.85 -3.72
C MET A 288 -27.22 15.70 -4.05
N THR A 289 -27.79 15.53 -5.24
CA THR A 289 -29.01 16.22 -5.63
C THR A 289 -30.20 15.79 -4.77
N VAL A 290 -30.30 14.49 -4.44
CA VAL A 290 -31.31 13.96 -3.51
C VAL A 290 -31.15 14.56 -2.13
N ILE A 291 -29.93 14.66 -1.60
CA ILE A 291 -29.66 15.32 -0.31
C ILE A 291 -30.05 16.81 -0.37
N ALA A 292 -29.70 17.50 -1.46
CA ALA A 292 -29.97 18.93 -1.62
C ALA A 292 -31.47 19.24 -1.67
N VAL A 293 -32.23 18.49 -2.48
CA VAL A 293 -33.69 18.65 -2.62
C VAL A 293 -34.41 18.18 -1.34
N GLY A 294 -33.92 17.09 -0.75
CA GLY A 294 -34.46 16.47 0.45
C GLY A 294 -33.93 17.06 1.76
N VAL A 295 -33.25 18.20 1.75
CA VAL A 295 -32.52 18.73 2.92
C VAL A 295 -33.41 18.97 4.15
N ASN A 296 -34.70 19.23 3.92
CA ASN A 296 -35.70 19.43 4.99
C ASN A 296 -36.30 18.11 5.51
N SER A 297 -35.89 16.96 4.97
CA SER A 297 -36.33 15.64 5.39
C SER A 297 -35.14 14.88 5.97
N PRO A 298 -35.00 14.81 7.31
CA PRO A 298 -33.90 14.10 7.96
C PRO A 298 -33.73 12.67 7.46
N VAL A 299 -34.85 11.96 7.27
CA VAL A 299 -34.85 10.57 6.76
C VAL A 299 -34.26 10.49 5.35
N ALA A 300 -34.60 11.42 4.46
CA ALA A 300 -34.06 11.45 3.11
C ALA A 300 -32.54 11.66 3.12
N VAL A 301 -32.06 12.59 3.96
CA VAL A 301 -30.62 12.85 4.12
C VAL A 301 -29.89 11.63 4.69
N ILE A 302 -30.42 11.01 5.76
CA ILE A 302 -29.82 9.82 6.38
C ILE A 302 -29.67 8.68 5.38
N VAL A 303 -30.75 8.34 4.67
CA VAL A 303 -30.73 7.24 3.69
C VAL A 303 -29.76 7.55 2.56
N ALA A 304 -29.79 8.77 2.02
CA ALA A 304 -28.90 9.16 0.93
C ALA A 304 -27.41 9.15 1.34
N VAL A 305 -27.10 9.60 2.56
CA VAL A 305 -25.73 9.54 3.11
C VAL A 305 -25.29 8.10 3.28
N ILE A 306 -26.09 7.21 3.86
CA ILE A 306 -25.73 5.79 3.99
C ILE A 306 -25.47 5.18 2.60
N VAL A 307 -26.39 5.37 1.66
CA VAL A 307 -26.27 4.87 0.27
C VAL A 307 -25.03 5.41 -0.43
N SER A 308 -24.63 6.67 -0.18
CA SER A 308 -23.41 7.25 -0.74
C SER A 308 -22.16 6.45 -0.40
N GLY A 309 -22.16 5.71 0.72
CA GLY A 309 -21.04 4.88 1.17
C GLY A 309 -20.66 3.82 0.15
N ALA A 310 -21.64 3.21 -0.52
CA ALA A 310 -21.40 2.24 -1.59
C ALA A 310 -20.62 2.86 -2.75
N PHE A 311 -21.03 4.06 -3.20
CA PHE A 311 -20.38 4.76 -4.29
C PHE A 311 -18.99 5.29 -3.89
N ILE A 312 -18.85 5.84 -2.67
CA ILE A 312 -17.58 6.33 -2.13
C ILE A 312 -16.56 5.19 -2.02
N GLY A 313 -17.01 4.01 -1.57
CA GLY A 313 -16.20 2.79 -1.51
C GLY A 313 -15.61 2.42 -2.88
N ILE A 314 -16.46 2.36 -3.91
CA ILE A 314 -16.01 2.12 -5.30
C ILE A 314 -15.03 3.21 -5.74
N ASN A 315 -15.36 4.48 -5.53
CA ASN A 315 -14.55 5.59 -6.03
C ASN A 315 -13.15 5.61 -5.42
N ASN A 316 -13.04 5.42 -4.10
CA ASN A 316 -11.77 5.48 -3.38
C ASN A 316 -10.80 4.40 -3.89
N THR A 317 -11.27 3.15 -4.02
CA THR A 317 -10.44 2.04 -4.53
C THR A 317 -9.98 2.32 -5.96
N LEU A 318 -10.95 2.55 -6.86
CA LEU A 318 -10.66 2.64 -8.29
C LEU A 318 -9.87 3.88 -8.68
N THR A 319 -10.12 5.02 -8.01
CA THR A 319 -9.34 6.25 -8.27
C THR A 319 -7.89 6.07 -7.85
N THR A 320 -7.65 5.50 -6.67
CA THR A 320 -6.30 5.28 -6.17
C THR A 320 -5.52 4.34 -7.08
N GLN A 321 -6.15 3.22 -7.49
CA GLN A 321 -5.57 2.30 -8.47
C GLN A 321 -5.27 2.99 -9.80
N ALA A 322 -6.25 3.66 -10.40
CA ALA A 322 -6.06 4.33 -11.69
C ALA A 322 -4.93 5.37 -11.67
N VAL A 323 -4.77 6.11 -10.56
CA VAL A 323 -3.66 7.05 -10.40
C VAL A 323 -2.32 6.34 -10.39
N MET A 324 -2.20 5.24 -9.64
CA MET A 324 -0.95 4.47 -9.59
C MET A 324 -0.62 3.86 -10.96
N LEU A 325 -1.62 3.44 -11.73
CA LEU A 325 -1.44 2.88 -13.06
C LEU A 325 -0.96 3.90 -14.11
N VAL A 326 -1.49 5.12 -14.09
CA VAL A 326 -1.14 6.15 -15.08
C VAL A 326 0.11 6.97 -14.71
N SER A 327 0.71 6.72 -13.55
CA SER A 327 1.83 7.50 -13.03
C SER A 327 3.17 6.93 -13.51
N PRO A 328 3.99 7.71 -14.25
CA PRO A 328 5.28 7.27 -14.76
C PRO A 328 6.43 7.49 -13.76
N VAL A 329 6.11 7.77 -12.49
CA VAL A 329 7.08 8.06 -11.42
C VAL A 329 7.00 6.98 -10.35
N GLU A 330 8.01 6.94 -9.48
CA GLU A 330 8.02 6.07 -8.29
C GLU A 330 6.69 6.18 -7.52
N ARG A 331 6.13 5.04 -7.07
CA ARG A 331 4.80 5.00 -6.45
C ARG A 331 4.68 5.89 -5.21
N SER A 332 5.73 6.03 -4.39
CA SER A 332 5.70 6.97 -3.25
C SER A 332 5.63 8.44 -3.69
N VAL A 333 6.29 8.80 -4.80
CA VAL A 333 6.15 10.14 -5.40
C VAL A 333 4.76 10.31 -5.97
N ALA A 334 4.21 9.32 -6.68
CA ALA A 334 2.85 9.34 -7.21
C ALA A 334 1.81 9.48 -6.08
N SER A 335 1.95 8.68 -5.02
CA SER A 335 1.06 8.65 -3.85
C SER A 335 1.09 9.97 -3.06
N SER A 336 2.27 10.52 -2.78
CA SER A 336 2.39 11.81 -2.11
C SER A 336 1.83 12.97 -2.96
N THR A 337 2.07 12.94 -4.28
CA THR A 337 1.54 13.93 -5.23
C THR A 337 0.02 13.87 -5.29
N TYR A 338 -0.51 12.66 -5.47
CA TYR A 338 -1.93 12.37 -5.49
C TYR A 338 -2.60 12.79 -4.19
N GLY A 339 -2.06 12.36 -3.06
CA GLY A 339 -2.53 12.68 -1.73
C GLY A 339 -2.58 14.19 -1.48
N PHE A 340 -1.54 14.93 -1.87
CA PHE A 340 -1.52 16.40 -1.80
C PHE A 340 -2.70 17.03 -2.55
N VAL A 341 -2.89 16.69 -3.82
CA VAL A 341 -3.96 17.27 -4.64
C VAL A 341 -5.35 16.86 -4.11
N ARG A 342 -5.51 15.59 -3.76
CA ARG A 342 -6.73 15.00 -3.23
C ARG A 342 -7.17 15.66 -1.92
N PHE A 343 -6.26 15.77 -0.94
CA PHE A 343 -6.58 16.28 0.40
C PHE A 343 -6.74 17.80 0.45
N ILE A 344 -6.13 18.56 -0.47
CA ILE A 344 -6.45 19.98 -0.63
C ILE A 344 -7.94 20.18 -0.96
N GLY A 345 -8.47 19.41 -1.92
CA GLY A 345 -9.89 19.45 -2.26
C GLY A 345 -10.78 19.12 -1.06
N GLY A 346 -10.44 18.04 -0.36
CA GLY A 346 -11.18 17.61 0.83
C GLY A 346 -11.11 18.58 2.00
N GLY A 347 -9.98 19.26 2.18
CA GLY A 347 -9.80 20.23 3.26
C GLY A 347 -10.56 21.53 3.03
N LEU A 348 -10.53 22.09 1.82
CA LEU A 348 -11.20 23.37 1.54
C LEU A 348 -12.73 23.24 1.47
N ALA A 349 -13.24 22.08 1.04
CA ALA A 349 -14.65 21.87 0.78
C ALA A 349 -15.59 22.11 1.99
N PRO A 350 -15.38 21.52 3.19
CA PRO A 350 -16.27 21.75 4.33
C PRO A 350 -16.39 23.21 4.75
N PHE A 351 -15.29 23.98 4.67
CA PHE A 351 -15.30 25.39 5.02
C PHE A 351 -16.07 26.22 3.99
N VAL A 352 -15.83 25.98 2.69
CA VAL A 352 -16.57 26.67 1.62
C VAL A 352 -18.05 26.30 1.66
N ALA A 353 -18.37 25.03 1.91
CA ALA A 353 -19.73 24.54 2.14
C ALA A 353 -20.40 25.27 3.30
N GLY A 354 -19.73 25.36 4.45
CA GLY A 354 -20.25 26.08 5.61
C GLY A 354 -20.49 27.57 5.32
N LYS A 355 -19.53 28.24 4.67
CA LYS A 355 -19.69 29.66 4.28
C LYS A 355 -20.83 29.88 3.30
N LEU A 356 -21.03 28.98 2.36
CA LEU A 356 -22.11 29.06 1.39
C LEU A 356 -23.46 28.86 2.08
N ALA A 357 -23.55 27.91 3.00
CA ALA A 357 -24.76 27.67 3.76
C ALA A 357 -25.11 28.84 4.70
N ASP A 358 -24.12 29.42 5.38
CA ASP A 358 -24.29 30.62 6.21
C ASP A 358 -24.85 31.80 5.40
N ALA A 359 -24.46 31.91 4.12
CA ALA A 359 -24.85 33.01 3.23
C ALA A 359 -26.15 32.76 2.45
N THR A 360 -26.57 31.50 2.30
CA THR A 360 -27.69 31.11 1.42
C THR A 360 -28.66 30.17 2.13
N SER A 361 -28.49 28.85 2.00
CA SER A 361 -29.31 27.83 2.65
C SER A 361 -28.53 26.51 2.80
N LEU A 362 -29.11 25.60 3.60
CA LEU A 362 -28.53 24.26 3.85
C LEU A 362 -28.42 23.39 2.58
N SER A 363 -29.19 23.65 1.51
CA SER A 363 -29.18 22.82 0.30
C SER A 363 -28.07 23.16 -0.70
N VAL A 364 -27.66 24.43 -0.78
CA VAL A 364 -26.70 24.90 -1.80
C VAL A 364 -25.34 24.19 -1.75
N PRO A 365 -24.74 23.89 -0.57
CA PRO A 365 -23.49 23.15 -0.52
C PRO A 365 -23.57 21.77 -1.19
N PHE A 366 -24.70 21.06 -1.04
CA PHE A 366 -24.87 19.75 -1.65
C PHE A 366 -25.01 19.84 -3.18
N TYR A 367 -25.66 20.88 -3.71
CA TYR A 367 -25.65 21.14 -5.16
C TYR A 367 -24.25 21.43 -5.68
N LEU A 368 -23.44 22.22 -4.95
CA LEU A 368 -22.05 22.47 -5.32
C LEU A 368 -21.21 21.17 -5.30
N GLY A 369 -21.41 20.32 -4.29
CA GLY A 369 -20.78 19.01 -4.21
C GLY A 369 -21.18 18.10 -5.38
N GLY A 370 -22.46 18.09 -5.74
CA GLY A 370 -22.96 17.40 -6.93
C GLY A 370 -22.34 17.93 -8.22
N ALA A 371 -22.25 19.24 -8.38
CA ALA A 371 -21.60 19.89 -9.53
C ALA A 371 -20.12 19.53 -9.62
N ALA A 372 -19.42 19.42 -8.49
CA ALA A 372 -18.03 18.97 -8.45
C ALA A 372 -17.87 17.53 -8.98
N PHE A 373 -18.78 16.61 -8.64
CA PHE A 373 -18.78 15.25 -9.21
C PHE A 373 -19.04 15.22 -10.71
N ILE A 374 -19.96 16.06 -11.20
CA ILE A 374 -20.21 16.19 -12.64
C ILE A 374 -18.99 16.79 -13.35
N LEU A 375 -18.32 17.78 -12.76
CA LEU A 375 -17.07 18.32 -13.30
C LEU A 375 -15.95 17.26 -13.33
N ALA A 376 -15.89 16.40 -12.31
CA ALA A 376 -14.94 15.29 -12.26
C ALA A 376 -15.14 14.30 -13.42
N VAL A 377 -16.39 14.09 -13.89
CA VAL A 377 -16.71 13.29 -15.08
C VAL A 377 -16.06 13.89 -16.33
N PHE A 378 -16.17 15.20 -16.54
CA PHE A 378 -15.53 15.86 -17.68
C PHE A 378 -14.00 15.80 -17.62
N VAL A 379 -13.42 15.94 -16.43
CA VAL A 379 -11.97 15.77 -16.24
C VAL A 379 -11.54 14.34 -16.54
N LEU A 380 -12.28 13.33 -16.05
CA LEU A 380 -12.02 11.93 -16.36
C LEU A 380 -12.13 11.64 -17.88
N ALA A 381 -13.07 12.27 -18.58
CA ALA A 381 -13.20 12.19 -20.03
C ALA A 381 -11.95 12.66 -20.78
N SER A 382 -11.29 13.71 -20.28
CA SER A 382 -10.03 14.19 -20.85
C SER A 382 -8.85 13.22 -20.67
N GLY A 383 -8.93 12.31 -19.69
CA GLY A 383 -7.91 11.32 -19.33
C GLY A 383 -8.27 9.86 -19.65
N HIS A 384 -9.47 9.59 -20.16
CA HIS A 384 -10.01 8.24 -20.37
C HIS A 384 -9.05 7.33 -21.15
N LYS A 385 -8.53 7.82 -22.27
CA LYS A 385 -7.58 7.07 -23.10
C LYS A 385 -6.30 6.72 -22.37
N LEU A 386 -5.84 7.57 -21.44
CA LEU A 386 -4.64 7.31 -20.64
C LEU A 386 -4.87 6.18 -19.64
N VAL A 387 -6.02 6.20 -18.94
CA VAL A 387 -6.40 5.14 -18.00
C VAL A 387 -6.57 3.81 -18.74
N SER A 388 -7.36 3.78 -19.82
CA SER A 388 -7.59 2.55 -20.58
C SER A 388 -6.34 2.01 -21.27
N ALA A 389 -5.40 2.88 -21.70
CA ALA A 389 -4.12 2.43 -22.23
C ALA A 389 -3.22 1.84 -21.13
N ALA A 390 -3.17 2.48 -19.95
CA ALA A 390 -2.43 1.96 -18.80
C ALA A 390 -2.97 0.60 -18.33
N GLU A 391 -4.29 0.44 -18.24
CA GLU A 391 -4.93 -0.84 -17.91
C GLU A 391 -4.62 -1.91 -18.95
N LYS A 392 -4.68 -1.57 -20.24
CA LYS A 392 -4.29 -2.52 -21.30
C LYS A 392 -2.82 -2.89 -21.20
N ASN A 393 -1.93 -1.94 -20.92
CA ASN A 393 -0.51 -2.20 -20.74
C ASN A 393 -0.20 -2.97 -19.45
N GLU A 394 -1.07 -2.93 -18.43
CA GLU A 394 -0.95 -3.79 -17.25
C GLU A 394 -1.47 -5.21 -17.54
N ALA A 395 -2.54 -5.33 -18.34
CA ALA A 395 -3.09 -6.62 -18.75
C ALA A 395 -2.26 -7.32 -19.86
N HIS A 396 -1.58 -6.55 -20.71
CA HIS A 396 -0.69 -7.01 -21.78
C HIS A 396 0.79 -6.93 -21.42
N GLY A 397 1.14 -6.11 -20.43
CA GLY A 397 2.42 -6.20 -19.74
C GLY A 397 2.40 -7.58 -19.14
N GLU A 398 3.23 -8.45 -19.69
CA GLU A 398 3.30 -9.84 -19.28
C GLU A 398 3.25 -9.88 -17.76
N THR A 399 2.29 -10.61 -17.21
CA THR A 399 2.58 -11.30 -15.97
C THR A 399 3.87 -12.05 -16.29
N VAL A 400 5.01 -11.50 -15.88
CA VAL A 400 6.31 -12.12 -16.13
C VAL A 400 6.28 -13.39 -15.29
N ARG A 401 5.68 -14.43 -15.87
CA ARG A 401 5.87 -15.79 -15.44
C ARG A 401 7.37 -15.97 -15.41
N PRO A 402 7.94 -16.52 -14.33
CA PRO A 402 9.36 -16.58 -14.28
C PRO A 402 9.86 -17.32 -15.50
N ALA A 403 10.68 -16.63 -16.28
CA ALA A 403 11.12 -17.07 -17.58
C ALA A 403 12.64 -17.10 -17.55
N LEU A 404 13.16 -18.17 -18.11
CA LEU A 404 14.58 -18.35 -18.31
C LEU A 404 14.93 -17.78 -19.69
N GLU A 405 15.73 -16.72 -19.70
CA GLU A 405 16.31 -16.17 -20.92
C GLU A 405 17.73 -16.70 -21.08
N ARG A 406 18.02 -17.33 -22.21
CA ARG A 406 19.35 -17.89 -22.47
C ARG A 406 20.37 -16.78 -22.78
N VAL A 407 21.55 -16.92 -22.19
CA VAL A 407 22.71 -16.06 -22.40
C VAL A 407 23.90 -16.94 -22.80
N GLY A 408 24.38 -16.78 -24.03
CA GLY A 408 25.52 -17.54 -24.56
C GLY A 408 25.12 -18.68 -25.51
N ALA A 409 26.00 -19.67 -25.64
CA ALA A 409 25.89 -20.74 -26.63
C ALA A 409 24.77 -21.75 -26.32
N THR A 410 24.24 -22.38 -27.36
CA THR A 410 23.27 -23.47 -27.25
C THR A 410 23.92 -24.73 -26.66
N PRO A 411 23.22 -25.45 -25.77
CA PRO A 411 23.70 -26.73 -25.26
C PRO A 411 23.86 -27.77 -26.37
N GLU A 412 24.84 -28.67 -26.23
CA GLU A 412 25.00 -29.82 -27.13
C GLU A 412 23.93 -30.91 -26.88
N PRO A 413 23.65 -31.79 -27.85
CA PRO A 413 22.72 -32.90 -27.66
C PRO A 413 23.19 -33.84 -26.53
N GLY A 414 22.30 -34.18 -25.59
CA GLY A 414 22.64 -35.01 -24.41
C GLY A 414 23.11 -34.22 -23.17
N TYR A 415 22.88 -32.90 -23.15
CA TYR A 415 23.20 -32.00 -22.06
C TYR A 415 22.46 -32.36 -20.74
N ARG A 416 23.21 -32.88 -19.76
CA ARG A 416 22.75 -33.13 -18.39
C ARG A 416 23.61 -32.33 -17.41
N PRO A 417 23.23 -31.09 -17.09
CA PRO A 417 24.10 -30.21 -16.35
C PRO A 417 23.99 -30.39 -14.83
N VAL A 418 25.02 -29.91 -14.14
CA VAL A 418 24.86 -29.35 -12.80
C VAL A 418 24.38 -27.91 -12.96
N ILE A 419 23.29 -27.55 -12.30
CA ILE A 419 22.76 -26.18 -12.35
C ILE A 419 23.26 -25.42 -11.13
N VAL A 420 23.83 -24.23 -11.33
CA VAL A 420 24.16 -23.32 -10.24
C VAL A 420 23.28 -22.08 -10.32
N ALA A 421 22.57 -21.77 -9.24
CA ALA A 421 21.76 -20.57 -9.14
C ALA A 421 22.43 -19.54 -8.23
N VAL A 422 22.78 -18.39 -8.81
CA VAL A 422 23.42 -17.28 -8.12
C VAL A 422 22.64 -15.99 -8.32
N GLY A 423 22.68 -15.10 -7.34
CA GLY A 423 22.24 -13.72 -7.48
C GLY A 423 23.44 -12.78 -7.53
N ALA A 424 23.19 -11.48 -7.68
CA ALA A 424 24.22 -10.43 -7.64
C ALA A 424 24.85 -10.32 -6.23
N THR A 425 25.87 -11.13 -5.94
CA THR A 425 26.56 -11.18 -4.64
C THR A 425 28.08 -11.19 -4.85
N GLU A 426 28.84 -10.65 -3.89
CA GLU A 426 30.31 -10.65 -3.94
C GLU A 426 30.88 -12.09 -3.99
N ASP A 427 30.16 -13.05 -3.40
CA ASP A 427 30.55 -14.47 -3.36
C ASP A 427 30.08 -15.28 -4.58
N ALA A 428 29.37 -14.67 -5.54
CA ALA A 428 28.75 -15.39 -6.67
C ALA A 428 29.78 -16.22 -7.47
N THR A 429 30.96 -15.66 -7.73
CA THR A 429 32.04 -16.36 -8.45
C THR A 429 32.54 -17.58 -7.68
N LEU A 430 32.67 -17.49 -6.35
CA LEU A 430 33.10 -18.61 -5.51
C LEU A 430 32.07 -19.75 -5.50
N ILE A 431 30.78 -19.40 -5.47
CA ILE A 431 29.69 -20.39 -5.56
C ILE A 431 29.70 -21.09 -6.92
N VAL A 432 29.94 -20.34 -8.00
CA VAL A 432 30.09 -20.89 -9.35
C VAL A 432 31.31 -21.82 -9.44
N ASP A 433 32.45 -21.46 -8.85
CA ASP A 433 33.66 -22.29 -8.86
C ASP A 433 33.48 -23.62 -8.13
N GLU A 434 32.80 -23.61 -6.98
CA GLU A 434 32.45 -24.81 -6.22
C GLU A 434 31.45 -25.70 -6.99
N ALA A 435 30.43 -25.10 -7.62
CA ALA A 435 29.52 -25.86 -8.49
C ALA A 435 30.24 -26.45 -9.71
N ALA A 436 31.25 -25.74 -10.24
CA ALA A 436 32.10 -26.22 -11.31
C ALA A 436 33.01 -27.38 -10.86
N ALA A 437 33.40 -27.44 -9.59
CA ALA A 437 34.07 -28.62 -9.02
C ALA A 437 33.13 -29.83 -8.98
N ILE A 438 31.87 -29.64 -8.53
CA ILE A 438 30.84 -30.70 -8.54
C ILE A 438 30.63 -31.23 -9.97
N ALA A 439 30.49 -30.33 -10.95
CA ALA A 439 30.31 -30.70 -12.36
C ALA A 439 31.50 -31.51 -12.91
N ARG A 440 32.73 -31.14 -12.54
CA ARG A 440 33.95 -31.90 -12.92
C ARG A 440 33.97 -33.29 -12.32
N ASP A 441 33.64 -33.42 -11.04
CA ASP A 441 33.63 -34.71 -10.34
C ASP A 441 32.57 -35.68 -10.90
N THR A 442 31.45 -35.15 -11.40
CA THR A 442 30.38 -35.95 -12.01
C THR A 442 30.51 -36.12 -13.52
N GLY A 443 31.53 -35.52 -14.15
CA GLY A 443 31.69 -35.50 -15.61
C GLY A 443 30.53 -34.80 -16.35
N SER A 444 29.88 -33.84 -15.68
CA SER A 444 28.72 -33.10 -16.19
C SER A 444 29.12 -31.71 -16.70
N THR A 445 28.30 -31.13 -17.56
CA THR A 445 28.41 -29.71 -17.93
C THR A 445 27.86 -28.82 -16.81
N LEU A 446 28.19 -27.53 -16.81
CA LEU A 446 27.65 -26.55 -15.86
C LEU A 446 26.62 -25.64 -16.54
N GLU A 447 25.52 -25.35 -15.86
CA GLU A 447 24.60 -24.28 -16.23
C GLU A 447 24.58 -23.20 -15.16
N VAL A 448 24.92 -21.96 -15.54
CA VAL A 448 24.84 -20.80 -14.64
C VAL A 448 23.50 -20.11 -14.84
N VAL A 449 22.66 -20.16 -13.81
CA VAL A 449 21.38 -19.45 -13.77
C VAL A 449 21.51 -18.25 -12.84
N HIS A 450 21.55 -17.05 -13.42
CA HIS A 450 21.51 -15.82 -12.64
C HIS A 450 20.07 -15.48 -12.29
N VAL A 451 19.74 -15.58 -11.00
CA VAL A 451 18.40 -15.25 -10.50
C VAL A 451 18.35 -13.75 -10.29
N ARG A 452 17.64 -13.06 -11.18
CA ARG A 452 17.48 -11.61 -11.08
C ARG A 452 16.70 -11.30 -9.80
N GLU A 453 17.33 -10.53 -8.92
CA GLU A 453 16.65 -10.08 -7.73
C GLU A 453 15.67 -8.96 -8.09
N THR A 454 14.45 -9.15 -7.63
CA THR A 454 13.47 -8.08 -7.58
C THR A 454 13.31 -7.69 -6.11
N ALA A 455 13.76 -6.48 -5.75
CA ALA A 455 13.40 -5.91 -4.47
C ALA A 455 12.00 -5.33 -4.58
N VAL A 456 11.11 -5.77 -3.68
CA VAL A 456 9.82 -5.12 -3.52
C VAL A 456 10.04 -3.89 -2.63
N ILE A 457 10.20 -2.73 -3.26
CA ILE A 457 10.20 -1.43 -2.56
C ILE A 457 8.86 -0.78 -2.86
N GLU A 458 8.06 -0.52 -1.82
CA GLU A 458 6.84 0.30 -1.92
C GLU A 458 5.89 -0.12 -3.04
N GLU A 459 5.60 -1.43 -3.13
CA GLU A 459 4.68 -2.02 -4.11
C GLU A 459 5.17 -2.14 -5.55
N GLN A 460 6.43 -1.81 -5.83
CA GLN A 460 7.06 -2.10 -7.11
C GLN A 460 8.07 -3.23 -6.94
N ALA A 461 7.98 -4.18 -7.87
CA ALA A 461 9.13 -4.93 -8.29
C ALA A 461 10.15 -3.95 -8.89
N ILE A 462 11.04 -3.44 -8.06
CA ILE A 462 12.21 -2.73 -8.55
C ILE A 462 13.20 -3.83 -8.87
N ASP A 463 13.46 -4.01 -10.17
CA ASP A 463 14.66 -4.72 -10.60
C ASP A 463 15.85 -4.01 -9.94
N THR A 464 16.44 -4.64 -8.91
CA THR A 464 17.67 -4.13 -8.28
C THR A 464 18.85 -4.18 -9.24
N GLU A 465 18.66 -4.86 -10.37
CA GLU A 465 19.62 -5.14 -11.42
C GLU A 465 18.91 -5.04 -12.78
N ASP A 466 19.40 -4.17 -13.66
CA ASP A 466 18.92 -4.05 -15.04
C ASP A 466 19.11 -5.38 -15.80
N ALA A 467 18.26 -5.67 -16.79
CA ALA A 467 18.36 -6.88 -17.60
C ALA A 467 19.74 -7.00 -18.28
N ASP A 468 20.31 -5.87 -18.70
CA ASP A 468 21.65 -5.80 -19.28
C ASP A 468 22.75 -6.13 -18.25
N HIS A 469 22.58 -5.74 -16.99
CA HIS A 469 23.54 -6.07 -15.92
C HIS A 469 23.49 -7.57 -15.57
N ALA A 470 22.29 -8.15 -15.45
CA ALA A 470 22.13 -9.59 -15.22
C ALA A 470 22.74 -10.41 -16.37
N ARG A 471 22.52 -9.98 -17.61
CA ARG A 471 23.13 -10.61 -18.79
C ARG A 471 24.65 -10.48 -18.77
N ALA A 472 25.18 -9.31 -18.40
CA ALA A 472 26.61 -9.09 -18.27
C ALA A 472 27.24 -9.95 -17.16
N ALA A 473 26.54 -10.14 -16.03
CA ALA A 473 26.98 -11.02 -14.94
C ALA A 473 27.08 -12.48 -15.40
N VAL A 474 26.07 -13.00 -16.10
CA VAL A 474 26.13 -14.34 -16.69
C VAL A 474 27.30 -14.47 -17.67
N LEU A 475 27.49 -13.49 -18.57
CA LEU A 475 28.61 -13.50 -19.51
C LEU A 475 29.97 -13.47 -18.78
N ALA A 476 30.09 -12.73 -17.68
CA ALA A 476 31.31 -12.70 -16.88
C ALA A 476 31.60 -14.08 -16.26
N HIS A 477 30.59 -14.76 -15.70
CA HIS A 477 30.75 -16.13 -15.19
C HIS A 477 31.12 -17.12 -16.28
N LEU A 478 30.50 -17.03 -17.47
CA LEU A 478 30.84 -17.90 -18.59
C LEU A 478 32.28 -17.68 -19.08
N ASN A 479 32.71 -16.43 -19.21
CA ASN A 479 34.09 -16.12 -19.60
C ASN A 479 35.11 -16.64 -18.56
N HIS A 480 34.79 -16.50 -17.27
CA HIS A 480 35.60 -17.04 -16.18
C HIS A 480 35.71 -18.57 -16.26
N LEU A 481 34.61 -19.28 -16.49
CA LEU A 481 34.59 -20.74 -16.62
C LEU A 481 35.36 -21.23 -17.86
N VAL A 482 35.21 -20.54 -18.99
CA VAL A 482 35.96 -20.85 -20.21
C VAL A 482 37.46 -20.68 -20.01
N ALA A 483 37.89 -19.64 -19.30
CA ALA A 483 39.31 -19.44 -18.96
C ALA A 483 39.89 -20.59 -18.11
N HIS A 484 39.04 -21.33 -17.39
CA HIS A 484 39.40 -22.50 -16.60
C HIS A 484 39.11 -23.84 -17.29
N GLY A 485 38.76 -23.82 -18.59
CA GLY A 485 38.53 -25.01 -19.41
C GLY A 485 37.22 -25.73 -19.12
N ILE A 486 36.22 -25.05 -18.55
CA ILE A 486 34.94 -25.64 -18.17
C ILE A 486 33.85 -25.22 -19.17
N THR A 487 33.21 -26.20 -19.81
CA THR A 487 32.09 -25.95 -20.72
C THR A 487 30.83 -25.61 -19.91
N ALA A 488 30.29 -24.41 -20.12
CA ALA A 488 29.12 -23.93 -19.43
C ALA A 488 28.14 -23.19 -20.34
N THR A 489 26.85 -23.23 -19.99
CA THR A 489 25.79 -22.39 -20.58
C THR A 489 25.25 -21.43 -19.54
N GLY A 490 24.65 -20.34 -20.00
CA GLY A 490 24.13 -19.29 -19.13
C GLY A 490 22.65 -19.03 -19.36
N GLN A 491 21.92 -18.74 -18.28
CA GLN A 491 20.55 -18.29 -18.33
C GLN A 491 20.30 -17.20 -17.28
N VAL A 492 19.37 -16.30 -17.55
CA VAL A 492 18.84 -15.33 -16.58
C VAL A 492 17.43 -15.77 -16.21
N LEU A 493 17.21 -16.07 -14.94
CA LEU A 493 15.88 -16.32 -14.41
C LEU A 493 15.29 -15.01 -13.93
N THR A 494 14.32 -14.49 -14.68
CA THR A 494 13.59 -13.28 -14.29
C THR A 494 12.40 -13.68 -13.41
N SER A 495 12.27 -13.14 -12.20
CA SER A 495 11.07 -13.37 -11.36
C SER A 495 10.65 -12.12 -10.60
N ILE A 496 9.44 -11.65 -10.89
CA ILE A 496 8.85 -10.45 -10.28
C ILE A 496 8.11 -10.85 -8.99
N GLY A 497 8.66 -10.48 -7.83
CA GLY A 497 7.94 -10.43 -6.54
C GLY A 497 7.57 -11.75 -5.85
N ASP A 498 7.62 -12.90 -6.54
CA ASP A 498 7.35 -14.23 -5.96
C ASP A 498 8.55 -15.17 -6.08
N HIS A 499 9.44 -15.08 -5.07
CA HIS A 499 10.64 -15.91 -4.96
C HIS A 499 10.34 -17.43 -4.90
N ALA A 500 9.18 -17.83 -4.39
CA ALA A 500 8.80 -19.24 -4.36
C ALA A 500 8.47 -19.75 -5.77
N THR A 501 7.83 -18.93 -6.61
CA THR A 501 7.57 -19.28 -8.01
C THR A 501 8.87 -19.37 -8.81
N ALA A 502 9.84 -18.48 -8.58
CA ALA A 502 11.17 -18.59 -9.17
C ALA A 502 11.84 -19.95 -8.85
N GLY A 503 11.80 -20.36 -7.58
CA GLY A 503 12.35 -21.65 -7.15
C GLY A 503 11.67 -22.85 -7.82
N ARG A 504 10.34 -22.80 -8.00
CA ARG A 504 9.59 -23.83 -8.72
C ARG A 504 9.91 -23.88 -10.21
N VAL A 505 10.10 -22.72 -10.85
CA VAL A 505 10.48 -22.67 -12.27
C VAL A 505 11.87 -23.26 -12.49
N LEU A 506 12.83 -22.94 -11.60
CA LEU A 506 14.15 -23.55 -11.66
C LEU A 506 14.09 -25.07 -11.43
N ALA A 507 13.26 -25.54 -10.49
CA ALA A 507 13.05 -26.98 -10.26
C ALA A 507 12.49 -27.69 -11.50
N GLN A 508 11.51 -27.07 -12.18
CA GLN A 508 10.93 -27.61 -13.40
C GLN A 508 11.96 -27.66 -14.52
N HIS A 509 12.71 -26.58 -14.73
CA HIS A 509 13.78 -26.53 -15.73
C HIS A 509 14.84 -27.60 -15.48
N ALA A 510 15.25 -27.79 -14.22
CA ALA A 510 16.18 -28.85 -13.83
C ALA A 510 15.66 -30.26 -14.18
N ALA A 511 14.34 -30.50 -14.04
CA ALA A 511 13.74 -31.75 -14.47
C ALA A 511 13.71 -31.88 -16.00
N ASP A 512 13.42 -30.80 -16.73
CA ASP A 512 13.35 -30.77 -18.19
C ASP A 512 14.71 -31.03 -18.86
N VAL A 513 15.80 -30.58 -18.24
CA VAL A 513 17.19 -30.85 -18.70
C VAL A 513 17.84 -32.05 -18.02
N GLU A 514 17.07 -32.84 -17.26
CA GLU A 514 17.55 -34.02 -16.52
C GLU A 514 18.77 -33.74 -15.61
N ALA A 515 18.85 -32.54 -15.02
CA ALA A 515 19.93 -32.14 -14.13
C ALA A 515 19.91 -32.98 -12.85
N HIS A 516 21.07 -33.50 -12.45
CA HIS A 516 21.19 -34.34 -11.24
C HIS A 516 21.35 -33.52 -9.95
N THR A 517 21.98 -32.35 -10.06
CA THR A 517 22.33 -31.50 -8.91
C THR A 517 22.02 -30.03 -9.20
N ILE A 518 21.42 -29.36 -8.20
CA ILE A 518 21.21 -27.91 -8.20
C ILE A 518 22.00 -27.31 -7.03
N ALA A 519 23.03 -26.54 -7.33
CA ALA A 519 23.85 -25.82 -6.36
C ALA A 519 23.30 -24.41 -6.12
N ILE A 520 23.15 -24.02 -4.86
CA ILE A 520 22.71 -22.69 -4.45
C ILE A 520 23.64 -22.11 -3.38
N GLY A 521 23.89 -20.81 -3.43
CA GLY A 521 24.66 -20.09 -2.40
C GLY A 521 23.82 -19.59 -1.22
N ARG A 522 24.45 -18.81 -0.35
CA ARG A 522 23.72 -18.07 0.70
C ARG A 522 22.91 -16.91 0.11
N SER A 523 21.74 -16.67 0.70
CA SER A 523 20.95 -15.50 0.33
C SER A 523 21.54 -14.23 0.94
N PRO A 524 21.63 -13.12 0.19
CA PRO A 524 22.06 -11.82 0.73
C PRO A 524 21.08 -11.25 1.77
N ARG A 525 19.85 -11.78 1.83
CA ARG A 525 18.83 -11.40 2.83
C ARG A 525 19.04 -12.06 4.20
N GLY A 526 20.11 -12.83 4.34
CA GLY A 526 20.46 -13.54 5.56
C GLY A 526 19.75 -14.89 5.71
N PRO A 527 20.21 -15.71 6.66
CA PRO A 527 19.79 -17.11 6.79
C PRO A 527 18.30 -17.26 7.15
N VAL A 528 17.74 -16.32 7.92
CA VAL A 528 16.31 -16.34 8.27
C VAL A 528 15.43 -16.24 7.02
N ALA A 529 15.73 -15.31 6.12
CA ALA A 529 14.96 -15.13 4.88
C ALA A 529 15.19 -16.26 3.85
N GLN A 530 16.36 -16.90 3.90
CA GLN A 530 16.70 -17.99 2.99
C GLN A 530 15.90 -19.27 3.28
N PHE A 531 15.64 -19.58 4.54
CA PHE A 531 15.03 -20.85 4.95
C PHE A 531 13.58 -20.73 5.42
N THR A 532 12.97 -19.54 5.31
CA THR A 532 11.53 -19.35 5.56
C THR A 532 10.65 -20.00 4.49
N ASP A 533 9.45 -20.41 4.89
CA ASP A 533 8.42 -20.88 3.95
C ASP A 533 8.08 -19.78 2.95
N GLY A 534 8.07 -20.11 1.66
CA GLY A 534 7.90 -19.12 0.58
C GLY A 534 9.20 -18.47 0.09
N SER A 535 10.35 -18.85 0.63
CA SER A 535 11.66 -18.49 0.06
C SER A 535 11.95 -19.26 -1.24
N PHE A 536 12.87 -18.73 -2.04
CA PHE A 536 13.41 -19.42 -3.22
C PHE A 536 13.98 -20.80 -2.87
N THR A 537 14.86 -20.86 -1.87
CA THR A 537 15.53 -22.09 -1.45
C THR A 537 14.55 -23.14 -0.94
N ALA A 538 13.57 -22.76 -0.10
CA ALA A 538 12.58 -23.71 0.39
C ALA A 538 11.70 -24.24 -0.75
N ALA A 539 11.20 -23.36 -1.63
CA ALA A 539 10.35 -23.76 -2.75
C ALA A 539 11.09 -24.65 -3.75
N LEU A 540 12.35 -24.34 -4.06
CA LEU A 540 13.23 -25.16 -4.89
C LEU A 540 13.44 -26.54 -4.28
N THR A 541 13.80 -26.61 -2.99
CA THR A 541 14.06 -27.88 -2.29
C THR A 541 12.82 -28.78 -2.22
N HIS A 542 11.63 -28.19 -2.10
CA HIS A 542 10.37 -28.96 -2.10
C HIS A 542 9.94 -29.42 -3.49
N ALA A 543 10.26 -28.66 -4.54
CA ALA A 543 9.80 -28.95 -5.90
C ALA A 543 10.80 -29.73 -6.76
N ALA A 544 12.10 -29.66 -6.45
CA ALA A 544 13.14 -30.28 -7.25
C ALA A 544 13.12 -31.81 -7.12
N ALA A 545 13.15 -32.50 -8.27
CA ALA A 545 13.48 -33.92 -8.34
C ALA A 545 15.00 -34.17 -8.22
N SER A 546 15.79 -33.14 -8.54
CA SER A 546 17.26 -33.12 -8.45
C SER A 546 17.75 -32.95 -7.01
N THR A 547 18.99 -33.30 -6.74
CA THR A 547 19.61 -33.06 -5.43
C THR A 547 19.97 -31.58 -5.28
N VAL A 548 19.32 -30.87 -4.35
CA VAL A 548 19.65 -29.48 -4.05
C VAL A 548 20.75 -29.43 -2.99
N VAL A 549 21.82 -28.68 -3.25
CA VAL A 549 22.97 -28.52 -2.34
C VAL A 549 23.22 -27.05 -2.04
N LEU A 550 23.38 -26.72 -0.76
CA LEU A 550 23.87 -25.44 -0.30
C LEU A 550 25.39 -25.45 -0.36
N VAL A 551 25.95 -24.51 -1.10
CA VAL A 551 27.38 -24.37 -1.32
C VAL A 551 27.88 -23.15 -0.56
N GLU A 552 28.90 -23.36 0.27
CA GLU A 552 29.58 -22.31 1.04
C GLU A 552 31.09 -22.39 0.75
N PRO A 553 31.77 -21.28 0.42
CA PRO A 553 33.18 -21.30 0.12
C PRO A 553 34.01 -21.97 1.23
N GLY A 554 34.82 -22.96 0.87
CA GLY A 554 35.69 -23.67 1.81
C GLY A 554 34.99 -24.64 2.77
N ARG A 555 33.73 -24.98 2.53
CA ARG A 555 32.98 -26.00 3.29
C ARG A 555 32.43 -27.07 2.36
N THR A 556 32.28 -28.29 2.88
CA THR A 556 31.65 -29.39 2.15
C THR A 556 30.20 -29.03 1.79
N PRO A 557 29.76 -29.19 0.53
CA PRO A 557 28.39 -28.91 0.10
C PRO A 557 27.37 -29.62 0.99
N HIS A 558 26.39 -28.87 1.48
CA HIS A 558 25.37 -29.38 2.39
C HIS A 558 24.08 -29.72 1.65
N ARG A 559 23.67 -30.99 1.65
CA ARG A 559 22.44 -31.42 0.97
C ARG A 559 21.21 -30.85 1.66
N LEU A 560 20.35 -30.18 0.89
CA LEU A 560 19.09 -29.64 1.37
C LEU A 560 17.96 -30.66 1.20
N THR A 561 17.26 -30.89 2.30
CA THR A 561 16.06 -31.71 2.48
C THR A 561 15.06 -30.94 3.36
N ALA A 562 13.79 -31.36 3.37
CA ALA A 562 12.78 -30.76 4.25
C ALA A 562 13.23 -30.73 5.73
N ALA A 563 13.87 -31.80 6.21
CA ALA A 563 14.37 -31.88 7.58
C ALA A 563 15.54 -30.92 7.85
N SER A 564 16.51 -30.82 6.93
CA SER A 564 17.63 -29.89 7.09
C SER A 564 17.21 -28.41 7.01
N LEU A 565 16.15 -28.10 6.25
CA LEU A 565 15.61 -26.73 6.20
C LEU A 565 15.07 -26.29 7.56
N GLU A 566 14.37 -27.19 8.26
CA GLU A 566 13.85 -26.93 9.60
C GLU A 566 14.97 -26.76 10.63
N GLU A 567 16.04 -27.56 10.53
CA GLU A 567 17.23 -27.43 11.37
C GLU A 567 17.98 -26.11 11.12
N LEU A 568 18.16 -25.71 9.86
CA LEU A 568 18.83 -24.45 9.50
C LEU A 568 18.00 -23.23 9.90
N ARG A 569 16.67 -23.34 9.86
CA ARG A 569 15.74 -22.29 10.30
C ARG A 569 15.76 -22.10 11.82
N THR A 570 15.85 -23.18 12.58
CA THR A 570 15.94 -23.13 14.05
C THR A 570 17.31 -22.66 14.54
N LYS A 571 18.39 -22.95 13.81
CA LYS A 571 19.74 -22.41 14.10
C LYS A 571 19.91 -20.93 13.74
N SER A 572 19.03 -20.37 12.90
CA SER A 572 19.11 -18.98 12.42
C SER A 572 18.11 -18.02 13.07
N ALA A 573 17.09 -18.55 13.77
CA ALA A 573 16.18 -17.80 14.65
C ALA A 573 16.81 -17.59 16.04
#